data_AF-A0A961X3A9-F1
#
_entry.id   AF-A0A961X3A9-F1
#
_cell.length_a   1.000
_cell.length_b   1.000
_cell.length_c   1.000
_cell.angle_alpha   90.00
_cell.angle_beta   90.00
_cell.angle_gamma   90.00
#
_symmetry.space_group_name_H-M   'P 1'
#
loop_
_entity.id
_entity.type
_entity.pdbx_description
1 polymer ?
#
loop_
_entity_poly.entity_id
_entity_poly.type
_entity_poly.pdbx_seq_one_letter_code
_entity_poly.pdbx_strand_id
1 'polypeptide(L)'
;YPHPAVAHEPVIEAVASKLRGEGLHPFHLPQAVDMHEGGTCIRCKTCDGFACRLGAKNDAEVRLVDPALATGNVDLVLNTKVLRLLTDPSGSRVDAVEVEDDGRTRVINGDLFISAAGAINSAALLLRSANDKHKNGLGNNQSDLLGRNYMAHNNTAMMAIHPIRKNPVTFQKTLCINDFYFENAVRPYPLGNIQGLGKLQAGMLTARVKWAPEWAMGYFADRSVDWWIMSEDVPDPENRVSVDP
;
A
#
# COMPACT_ATOMS: atom_id res chain seq x y z
N TYR A 1 9.09 17.99 5.31
CA TYR A 1 8.55 17.78 3.96
C TYR A 1 8.81 19.01 3.11
N PRO A 2 9.00 18.89 1.78
CA PRO A 2 9.33 20.01 0.89
C PRO A 2 8.17 21.02 0.73
N HIS A 3 6.94 20.61 1.03
CA HIS A 3 5.74 21.45 0.99
C HIS A 3 5.04 21.47 2.35
N PRO A 4 4.19 22.48 2.62
CA PRO A 4 3.36 22.54 3.82
C PRO A 4 2.43 21.33 3.95
N ALA A 5 1.96 21.09 5.17
CA ALA A 5 0.97 20.07 5.43
C ALA A 5 -0.36 20.37 4.71
N VAL A 6 -1.07 19.31 4.29
CA VAL A 6 -2.45 19.44 3.81
C VAL A 6 -3.33 19.85 4.99
N ALA A 7 -3.94 21.03 4.89
CA ALA A 7 -4.79 21.56 5.95
C ALA A 7 -6.03 20.68 6.18
N HIS A 8 -6.36 20.47 7.46
CA HIS A 8 -7.61 19.83 7.85
C HIS A 8 -8.81 20.65 7.36
N GLU A 9 -9.86 19.96 6.90
CA GLU A 9 -11.17 20.59 6.78
C GLU A 9 -11.81 20.74 8.18
N PRO A 10 -12.75 21.69 8.40
CA PRO A 10 -13.21 22.07 9.75
C PRO A 10 -13.67 20.92 10.66
N VAL A 11 -14.32 19.89 10.10
CA VAL A 11 -14.74 18.72 10.90
C VAL A 11 -13.54 17.89 11.35
N ILE A 12 -12.50 17.75 10.52
CA ILE A 12 -11.28 17.03 10.88
C ILE A 12 -10.47 17.83 11.90
N GLU A 13 -10.40 19.15 11.78
CA GLU A 13 -9.76 20.01 12.80
C GLU A 13 -10.48 19.91 14.15
N ALA A 14 -11.82 19.87 14.15
CA ALA A 14 -12.60 19.67 15.37
C ALA A 14 -12.35 18.30 16.01
N VAL A 15 -12.18 17.25 15.19
CA VAL A 15 -11.78 15.91 15.66
C VAL A 15 -10.37 15.94 16.25
N ALA A 16 -9.39 16.53 15.55
CA ALA A 16 -8.03 16.68 16.05
C ALA A 16 -8.00 17.44 17.38
N SER A 17 -8.77 18.52 17.51
CA SER A 17 -8.90 19.28 18.76
C SER A 17 -9.47 18.46 19.91
N LYS A 18 -10.46 17.60 19.64
CA LYS A 18 -11.00 16.68 20.66
C LYS A 18 -9.96 15.65 21.09
N LEU A 19 -9.24 15.05 20.14
CA LEU A 19 -8.17 14.09 20.45
C LEU A 19 -7.07 14.75 21.30
N ARG A 20 -6.69 16.00 20.99
CA ARG A 20 -5.77 16.78 21.85
C ARG A 20 -6.34 17.00 23.26
N GLY A 21 -7.64 17.28 23.37
CA GLY A 21 -8.33 17.41 24.65
C GLY A 21 -8.30 16.14 25.50
N GLU A 22 -8.28 14.97 24.86
CA GLU A 22 -8.11 13.65 25.50
C GLU A 22 -6.63 13.29 25.76
N GLY A 23 -5.68 14.20 25.51
CA GLY A 23 -4.25 13.99 25.75
C GLY A 23 -3.51 13.23 24.64
N LEU A 24 -4.13 13.01 23.48
CA LEU A 24 -3.47 12.41 22.31
C LEU A 24 -2.70 13.47 21.49
N HIS A 25 -1.80 13.00 20.62
CA HIS A 25 -0.91 13.84 19.82
C HIS A 25 -1.21 13.75 18.31
N PRO A 26 -2.39 14.21 17.84
CA PRO A 26 -2.67 14.23 16.42
C PRO A 26 -1.77 15.19 15.66
N PHE A 27 -1.37 14.77 14.46
CA PHE A 27 -0.58 15.56 13.54
C PHE A 27 -1.15 15.45 12.11
N HIS A 28 -0.74 16.39 11.25
CA HIS A 28 -1.11 16.35 9.85
C HIS A 28 -0.43 15.17 9.16
N LEU A 29 -1.23 14.26 8.61
CA LEU A 29 -0.77 13.14 7.83
C LEU A 29 -0.03 13.66 6.58
N PRO A 30 1.24 13.31 6.39
CA PRO A 30 1.96 13.62 5.16
C PRO A 30 1.29 12.94 3.97
N GLN A 31 1.07 13.68 2.89
CA GLN A 31 0.39 13.18 1.69
C GLN A 31 1.23 13.48 0.45
N ALA A 32 1.41 12.47 -0.39
CA ALA A 32 2.07 12.60 -1.69
C ALA A 32 1.05 13.12 -2.72
N VAL A 33 0.62 14.37 -2.57
CA VAL A 33 -0.31 15.04 -3.48
C VAL A 33 0.29 16.35 -3.97
N ASP A 34 -0.01 16.70 -5.21
CA ASP A 34 0.46 17.90 -5.90
C ASP A 34 -0.31 19.16 -5.45
N MET A 35 -0.15 19.49 -4.16
CA MET A 35 -0.87 20.57 -3.49
C MET A 35 0.09 21.68 -3.06
N HIS A 36 0.68 22.36 -4.04
CA HIS A 36 1.49 23.57 -3.87
C HIS A 36 0.97 24.68 -4.78
N GLU A 37 1.55 25.88 -4.71
CA GLU A 37 1.22 26.96 -5.65
C GLU A 37 1.50 26.53 -7.09
N GLY A 38 0.47 26.50 -7.93
CA GLY A 38 0.54 25.98 -9.31
C GLY A 38 0.32 24.47 -9.45
N GLY A 39 0.16 23.74 -8.34
CA GLY A 39 -0.19 22.31 -8.36
C GLY A 39 -1.63 22.05 -8.83
N THR A 40 -1.87 20.82 -9.25
CA THR A 40 -3.12 20.40 -9.92
C THR A 40 -4.12 19.68 -9.01
N CYS A 41 -3.75 19.41 -7.75
CA CYS A 41 -4.61 18.66 -6.82
C CYS A 41 -5.84 19.48 -6.39
N ILE A 42 -7.03 18.98 -6.73
CA ILE A 42 -8.31 19.59 -6.35
C ILE A 42 -8.93 19.04 -5.05
N ARG A 43 -8.21 18.18 -4.31
CA ARG A 43 -8.70 17.52 -3.07
C ARG A 43 -10.04 16.81 -3.23
N CYS A 44 -10.20 16.01 -4.29
CA CYS A 44 -11.42 15.26 -4.54
C CYS A 44 -11.62 14.06 -3.57
N LYS A 45 -12.84 13.53 -3.52
CA LYS A 45 -13.23 12.40 -2.66
C LYS A 45 -12.84 11.00 -3.17
N THR A 46 -12.09 10.90 -4.28
CA THR A 46 -11.76 9.60 -4.92
C THR A 46 -10.31 9.18 -4.72
N CYS A 47 -9.51 9.97 -3.98
CA CYS A 47 -8.07 9.72 -3.83
C CYS A 47 -7.76 8.33 -3.22
N ASP A 48 -8.66 7.84 -2.35
CA ASP A 48 -8.63 6.47 -1.84
C ASP A 48 -9.54 5.58 -2.70
N GLY A 49 -8.99 4.44 -3.13
CA GLY A 49 -9.70 3.43 -3.92
C GLY A 49 -9.70 3.64 -5.43
N PHE A 50 -9.27 4.80 -5.94
CA PHE A 50 -9.23 5.08 -7.38
C PHE A 50 -7.92 5.75 -7.82
N ALA A 51 -7.58 5.55 -9.10
CA ALA A 51 -6.51 6.29 -9.77
C ALA A 51 -6.88 7.78 -9.90
N CYS A 52 -5.89 8.66 -9.79
CA CYS A 52 -6.11 10.09 -9.91
C CYS A 52 -6.18 10.50 -11.40
N ARG A 53 -7.37 10.89 -11.87
CA ARG A 53 -7.56 11.33 -13.27
C ARG A 53 -6.81 12.61 -13.66
N LEU A 54 -6.32 13.37 -12.68
CA LEU A 54 -5.56 14.60 -12.92
C LEU A 54 -4.05 14.39 -12.88
N GLY A 55 -3.57 13.18 -12.54
CA GLY A 55 -2.15 12.96 -12.25
C GLY A 55 -1.64 13.71 -11.00
N ALA A 56 -2.54 14.26 -10.18
CA ALA A 56 -2.18 15.06 -9.01
C ALA A 56 -1.86 14.23 -7.76
N LYS A 57 -2.09 12.92 -7.81
CA LYS A 57 -1.63 11.96 -6.79
C LYS A 57 -0.25 11.48 -7.23
N ASN A 58 0.76 11.70 -6.39
CA ASN A 58 2.14 11.37 -6.69
C ASN A 58 2.39 9.87 -6.46
N ASP A 59 1.70 9.02 -7.22
CA ASP A 59 1.91 7.58 -7.25
C ASP A 59 3.08 7.21 -8.20
N ALA A 60 3.38 5.90 -8.25
CA ALA A 60 4.53 5.39 -8.99
C ALA A 60 4.38 5.60 -10.51
N GLU A 61 3.15 5.58 -11.05
CA GLU A 61 2.90 5.82 -12.46
C GLU A 61 3.36 7.24 -12.82
N VAL A 62 2.80 8.25 -12.14
CA VAL A 62 3.06 9.66 -12.42
C VAL A 62 4.50 10.08 -12.13
N ARG A 63 5.10 9.58 -11.04
CA ARG A 63 6.39 10.10 -10.56
C ARG A 63 7.60 9.26 -10.94
N LEU A 64 7.41 8.01 -11.32
CA LEU A 64 8.52 7.10 -11.63
C LEU A 64 8.40 6.53 -13.04
N VAL A 65 7.29 5.89 -13.38
CA VAL A 65 7.13 5.15 -14.64
C VAL A 65 7.05 6.12 -15.84
N ASP A 66 6.13 7.09 -15.82
CA ASP A 66 5.96 8.02 -16.95
C ASP A 66 7.24 8.83 -17.23
N PRO A 67 7.92 9.41 -16.21
CA PRO A 67 9.19 10.09 -16.45
C PRO A 67 10.28 9.17 -16.99
N ALA A 68 10.35 7.91 -16.53
CA ALA A 68 11.32 6.94 -17.01
C ALA A 68 11.09 6.59 -18.49
N LEU A 69 9.83 6.36 -18.88
CA LEU A 69 9.44 6.11 -20.28
C LEU A 69 9.73 7.32 -21.18
N ALA A 70 9.48 8.54 -20.69
CA ALA A 70 9.75 9.76 -21.44
C ALA A 70 11.23 9.98 -21.78
N THR A 71 12.16 9.30 -21.09
CA THR A 71 13.59 9.34 -21.43
C THR A 71 13.92 8.62 -22.75
N GLY A 72 13.06 7.71 -23.21
CA GLY A 72 13.32 6.84 -24.37
C GLY A 72 14.32 5.71 -24.10
N ASN A 73 14.82 5.57 -22.86
CA ASN A 73 15.80 4.53 -22.49
C ASN A 73 15.17 3.37 -21.70
N VAL A 74 13.84 3.32 -21.59
CA VAL A 74 13.11 2.31 -20.83
C VAL A 74 11.96 1.78 -21.67
N ASP A 75 11.92 0.45 -21.81
CA ASP A 75 10.79 -0.26 -22.39
C ASP A 75 9.91 -0.85 -21.28
N LEU A 76 8.60 -0.61 -21.34
CA LEU A 76 7.62 -1.24 -20.46
C LEU A 76 6.85 -2.31 -21.21
N VAL A 77 7.09 -3.57 -20.83
CA VAL A 77 6.39 -4.73 -21.38
C VAL A 77 5.28 -5.15 -20.42
N LEU A 78 4.03 -4.90 -20.80
CA LEU A 78 2.85 -5.24 -20.00
C LEU A 78 2.44 -6.71 -20.20
N ASN A 79 1.56 -7.20 -19.33
CA ASN A 79 0.98 -8.54 -19.39
C ASN A 79 2.00 -9.69 -19.49
N THR A 80 3.23 -9.45 -19.03
CA THR A 80 4.32 -10.40 -19.06
C THR A 80 4.66 -10.84 -17.64
N LYS A 81 4.39 -12.10 -17.32
CA LYS A 81 4.65 -12.65 -15.98
C LYS A 81 6.01 -13.33 -15.96
N VAL A 82 6.92 -12.84 -15.11
CA VAL A 82 8.20 -13.54 -14.88
C VAL A 82 7.94 -14.82 -14.09
N LEU A 83 8.28 -15.96 -14.69
CA LEU A 83 8.09 -17.28 -14.11
C LEU A 83 9.28 -17.64 -13.23
N ARG A 84 10.51 -17.49 -13.75
CA ARG A 84 11.78 -17.91 -13.13
C ARG A 84 12.94 -16.99 -13.53
N LEU A 85 13.91 -16.85 -12.63
CA LEU A 85 15.25 -16.34 -12.92
C LEU A 85 16.15 -17.53 -13.27
N LEU A 86 16.88 -17.43 -14.37
CA LEU A 86 17.78 -18.48 -14.88
C LEU A 86 19.22 -18.08 -14.58
N THR A 87 20.01 -19.03 -14.10
CA THR A 87 21.42 -18.81 -13.77
C THR A 87 22.34 -19.43 -14.80
N ASP A 88 23.56 -18.91 -14.85
CA ASP A 88 24.66 -19.56 -15.54
C ASP A 88 24.94 -20.98 -14.97
N PRO A 89 25.73 -21.83 -15.67
CA PRO A 89 26.00 -23.19 -15.21
C PRO A 89 26.69 -23.29 -13.84
N SER A 90 27.42 -22.25 -13.43
CA SER A 90 28.03 -22.20 -12.09
C SER A 90 27.01 -21.89 -10.99
N GLY A 91 25.88 -21.27 -11.34
CA GLY A 91 24.87 -20.75 -10.42
C GLY A 91 25.29 -19.44 -9.73
N SER A 92 26.38 -18.80 -10.18
CA SER A 92 26.90 -17.59 -9.54
C SER A 92 26.25 -16.31 -10.08
N ARG A 93 25.63 -16.36 -11.26
CA ARG A 93 25.01 -15.20 -11.89
C ARG A 93 23.67 -15.56 -12.54
N VAL A 94 22.68 -14.67 -12.43
CA VAL A 94 21.45 -14.72 -13.25
C VAL A 94 21.76 -14.13 -14.62
N ASP A 95 21.51 -14.86 -15.70
CA ASP A 95 21.78 -14.43 -17.09
C ASP A 95 20.52 -14.28 -17.94
N ALA A 96 19.38 -14.75 -17.46
CA ALA A 96 18.09 -14.62 -18.12
C ALA A 96 16.90 -14.68 -17.17
N VAL A 97 15.74 -14.25 -17.68
CA VAL A 97 14.42 -14.51 -17.10
C VAL A 97 13.60 -15.35 -18.07
N GLU A 98 12.90 -16.33 -17.52
CA GLU A 98 11.80 -17.00 -18.21
C GLU A 98 10.51 -16.25 -17.91
N VAL A 99 9.77 -15.89 -18.95
CA VAL A 99 8.51 -15.13 -18.83
C VAL A 99 7.40 -15.80 -19.63
N GLU A 100 6.17 -15.64 -19.15
CA GLU A 100 4.94 -15.96 -19.87
C GLU A 100 4.34 -14.68 -20.43
N ASP A 101 4.06 -14.68 -21.74
CA ASP A 101 3.39 -13.60 -22.47
C ASP A 101 2.38 -14.23 -23.43
N ASP A 102 1.10 -13.88 -23.29
CA ASP A 102 -0.02 -14.43 -24.07
C ASP A 102 -0.04 -15.98 -24.11
N GLY A 103 0.20 -16.62 -22.97
CA GLY A 103 0.25 -18.08 -22.82
C GLY A 103 1.46 -18.75 -23.47
N ARG A 104 2.45 -17.97 -23.93
CA ARG A 104 3.71 -18.47 -24.50
C ARG A 104 4.87 -18.18 -23.57
N THR A 105 5.72 -19.17 -23.38
CA THR A 105 6.97 -19.00 -22.64
C THR A 105 8.07 -18.46 -23.56
N ARG A 106 8.81 -17.45 -23.10
CA ARG A 106 10.01 -16.94 -23.75
C ARG A 106 11.11 -16.66 -22.73
N VAL A 107 12.35 -16.61 -23.20
CA VAL A 107 13.53 -16.27 -22.39
C VAL A 107 14.05 -14.91 -22.82
N ILE A 108 14.37 -14.06 -21.85
CA ILE A 108 14.96 -12.73 -22.07
C ILE A 108 16.30 -12.69 -21.33
N ASN A 109 17.38 -12.46 -22.07
CA ASN A 109 18.72 -12.30 -21.52
C ASN A 109 18.99 -10.85 -21.10
N GLY A 110 19.87 -10.67 -20.12
CA GLY A 110 20.28 -9.35 -19.64
C GLY A 110 21.49 -9.42 -18.72
N ASP A 111 22.10 -8.27 -18.46
CA ASP A 111 23.32 -8.18 -17.64
C ASP A 111 23.01 -7.99 -16.15
N LEU A 112 21.84 -7.42 -15.83
CA LEU A 112 21.38 -7.13 -14.47
C LEU A 112 19.88 -7.40 -14.33
N PHE A 113 19.51 -8.04 -13.23
CA PHE A 113 18.13 -8.36 -12.89
C PHE A 113 17.77 -7.79 -11.52
N ILE A 114 16.64 -7.09 -11.45
CA ILE A 114 16.10 -6.51 -10.21
C ILE A 114 14.70 -7.07 -10.00
N SER A 115 14.48 -7.71 -8.85
CA SER A 115 13.15 -8.18 -8.44
C SER A 115 12.43 -7.09 -7.64
N ALA A 116 11.36 -6.55 -8.19
CA ALA A 116 10.53 -5.50 -7.57
C ALA A 116 9.03 -5.88 -7.56
N ALA A 117 8.73 -7.18 -7.43
CA ALA A 117 7.37 -7.71 -7.53
C ALA A 117 6.54 -7.59 -6.23
N GLY A 118 6.98 -6.80 -5.26
CA GLY A 118 6.39 -6.70 -3.92
C GLY A 118 6.77 -7.88 -3.01
N ALA A 119 6.42 -7.78 -1.72
CA ALA A 119 6.91 -8.71 -0.68
C ALA A 119 6.64 -10.18 -1.00
N ILE A 120 5.40 -10.52 -1.38
CA ILE A 120 5.01 -11.91 -1.65
C ILE A 120 5.60 -12.40 -2.97
N ASN A 121 5.36 -11.70 -4.08
CA ASN A 121 5.74 -12.24 -5.39
C ASN A 121 7.25 -12.20 -5.65
N SER A 122 7.99 -11.29 -5.00
CA SER A 122 9.46 -11.31 -5.09
C SER A 122 10.03 -12.54 -4.41
N ALA A 123 9.53 -12.89 -3.21
CA ALA A 123 9.91 -14.12 -2.52
C ALA A 123 9.50 -15.36 -3.33
N ALA A 124 8.27 -15.40 -3.82
CA ALA A 124 7.76 -16.52 -4.62
C ALA A 124 8.56 -16.70 -5.93
N LEU A 125 8.95 -15.62 -6.60
CA LEU A 125 9.80 -15.68 -7.80
C LEU A 125 11.16 -16.31 -7.48
N LEU A 126 11.82 -15.85 -6.42
CA LEU A 126 13.12 -16.40 -6.02
C LEU A 126 13.02 -17.86 -5.58
N LEU A 127 11.94 -18.26 -4.90
CA LEU A 127 11.65 -19.65 -4.54
C LEU A 127 11.43 -20.52 -5.78
N ARG A 128 10.59 -20.09 -6.74
CA ARG A 128 10.38 -20.80 -8.01
C ARG A 128 11.64 -20.89 -8.87
N SER A 129 12.62 -20.02 -8.63
CA SER A 129 13.90 -20.00 -9.36
C SER A 129 14.91 -21.03 -8.81
N ALA A 130 14.48 -21.97 -7.96
CA ALA A 130 15.33 -23.04 -7.46
C ALA A 130 15.92 -23.90 -8.58
N ASN A 131 17.18 -24.32 -8.46
CA ASN A 131 17.86 -25.19 -9.43
C ASN A 131 18.92 -26.07 -8.73
N ASP A 132 19.68 -26.86 -9.49
CA ASP A 132 20.68 -27.78 -8.93
C ASP A 132 21.72 -27.10 -8.02
N LYS A 133 22.04 -25.82 -8.28
CA LYS A 133 22.94 -25.00 -7.48
C LYS A 133 22.23 -24.26 -6.36
N HIS A 134 20.93 -24.03 -6.47
CA HIS A 134 20.08 -23.28 -5.52
C HIS A 134 18.82 -24.06 -5.16
N LYS A 135 18.98 -25.19 -4.46
CA LYS A 135 17.91 -26.18 -4.27
C LYS A 135 16.69 -25.65 -3.50
N ASN A 136 16.89 -24.66 -2.65
CA ASN A 136 15.85 -24.08 -1.79
C ASN A 136 15.34 -22.71 -2.28
N GLY A 137 15.59 -22.38 -3.55
CA GLY A 137 15.34 -21.05 -4.12
C GLY A 137 16.63 -20.24 -4.27
N LEU A 138 16.61 -19.31 -5.23
CA LEU A 138 17.78 -18.52 -5.59
C LEU A 138 18.28 -17.71 -4.39
N GLY A 139 19.53 -17.94 -4.00
CA GLY A 139 20.16 -17.25 -2.86
C GLY A 139 19.74 -17.77 -1.48
N ASN A 140 19.02 -18.90 -1.39
CA ASN A 140 18.44 -19.38 -0.12
C ASN A 140 19.10 -20.63 0.48
N ASN A 141 20.23 -21.10 -0.06
CA ASN A 141 20.84 -22.35 0.40
C ASN A 141 21.40 -22.31 1.83
N GLN A 142 21.85 -21.15 2.30
CA GLN A 142 22.53 -21.04 3.60
C GLN A 142 21.61 -20.56 4.73
N SER A 143 20.67 -19.66 4.42
CA SER A 143 19.88 -18.97 5.44
C SER A 143 18.50 -19.57 5.66
N ASP A 144 17.90 -20.22 4.65
CA ASP A 144 16.47 -20.57 4.59
C ASP A 144 15.53 -19.39 4.95
N LEU A 145 16.01 -18.13 4.85
CA LEU A 145 15.22 -16.95 5.21
C LEU A 145 14.28 -16.51 4.08
N LEU A 146 14.48 -16.99 2.85
CA LEU A 146 13.65 -16.60 1.72
C LEU A 146 12.19 -17.01 1.95
N GLY A 147 11.32 -16.00 1.88
CA GLY A 147 9.88 -16.14 2.11
C GLY A 147 9.48 -16.15 3.59
N ARG A 148 10.39 -16.33 4.55
CA ARG A 148 10.09 -16.33 5.99
C ARG A 148 10.01 -14.91 6.57
N ASN A 149 9.53 -14.83 7.82
CA ASN A 149 9.35 -13.57 8.54
C ASN A 149 8.42 -12.62 7.78
N TYR A 150 7.45 -13.18 7.06
CA TYR A 150 6.46 -12.39 6.37
C TYR A 150 5.68 -11.59 7.42
N MET A 151 5.55 -10.28 7.18
CA MET A 151 4.78 -9.37 8.02
C MET A 151 3.78 -8.64 7.14
N ALA A 152 2.61 -8.37 7.70
CA ALA A 152 1.60 -7.54 7.07
C ALA A 152 1.13 -6.46 8.04
N HIS A 153 0.64 -5.36 7.47
CA HIS A 153 -0.20 -4.43 8.20
C HIS A 153 -1.57 -5.08 8.45
N ASN A 154 -1.88 -5.36 9.71
CA ASN A 154 -3.20 -5.79 10.15
C ASN A 154 -4.12 -4.57 10.19
N ASN A 155 -4.92 -4.44 9.13
CA ASN A 155 -5.69 -3.24 8.86
C ASN A 155 -7.16 -3.38 9.29
N THR A 156 -7.64 -2.41 10.05
CA THR A 156 -9.06 -2.24 10.37
C THR A 156 -9.57 -0.89 9.86
N ALA A 157 -10.61 -0.94 9.02
CA ALA A 157 -11.37 0.26 8.66
C ALA A 157 -12.48 0.49 9.69
N MET A 158 -12.46 1.65 10.35
CA MET A 158 -13.44 2.03 11.36
C MET A 158 -14.19 3.29 10.92
N MET A 159 -15.52 3.27 11.04
CA MET A 159 -16.36 4.43 10.76
C MET A 159 -16.91 5.02 12.06
N ALA A 160 -16.51 6.25 12.39
CA ALA A 160 -17.12 7.00 13.48
C ALA A 160 -18.31 7.79 12.96
N ILE A 161 -19.53 7.32 13.25
CA ILE A 161 -20.76 7.83 12.66
C ILE A 161 -21.49 8.74 13.65
N HIS A 162 -21.82 9.96 13.22
CA HIS A 162 -22.75 10.79 13.98
C HIS A 162 -24.20 10.39 13.63
N PRO A 163 -25.09 10.17 14.60
CA PRO A 163 -26.45 9.69 14.31
C PRO A 163 -27.35 10.66 13.53
N ILE A 164 -26.97 11.95 13.41
CA ILE A 164 -27.86 13.02 12.93
C ILE A 164 -27.08 13.96 12.00
N ARG A 165 -25.95 14.48 12.48
CA ARG A 165 -25.15 15.49 11.78
C ARG A 165 -24.44 14.92 10.55
N LYS A 166 -24.65 15.54 9.39
CA LYS A 166 -23.87 15.26 8.18
C LYS A 166 -22.43 15.76 8.32
N ASN A 167 -21.51 15.06 7.69
CA ASN A 167 -20.12 15.42 7.55
C ASN A 167 -19.85 15.89 6.11
N PRO A 168 -19.71 17.21 5.86
CA PRO A 168 -19.51 17.75 4.52
C PRO A 168 -18.07 17.62 4.00
N VAL A 169 -17.16 17.02 4.77
CA VAL A 169 -15.75 16.93 4.39
C VAL A 169 -15.57 16.10 3.12
N THR A 170 -14.80 16.64 2.17
CA THR A 170 -14.49 15.97 0.90
C THR A 170 -13.21 15.16 1.01
N PHE A 171 -12.17 15.73 1.63
CA PHE A 171 -10.83 15.16 1.74
C PHE A 171 -10.46 14.96 3.22
N GLN A 172 -10.88 13.81 3.76
CA GLN A 172 -10.74 13.48 5.19
C GLN A 172 -9.33 13.06 5.60
N LYS A 173 -8.58 12.42 4.69
CA LYS A 173 -7.27 11.80 4.94
C LYS A 173 -6.15 12.82 5.11
N THR A 174 -6.20 13.53 6.23
CA THR A 174 -5.24 14.58 6.58
C THR A 174 -4.73 14.46 8.01
N LEU A 175 -5.27 13.54 8.81
CA LEU A 175 -5.04 13.39 10.24
C LEU A 175 -4.42 12.03 10.56
N CYS A 176 -3.47 12.01 11.49
CA CYS A 176 -2.84 10.78 12.01
C CYS A 176 -2.53 10.93 13.50
N ILE A 177 -2.50 9.81 14.22
CA ILE A 177 -1.99 9.68 15.60
C ILE A 177 -1.06 8.46 15.66
N ASN A 178 0.03 8.60 16.41
CA ASN A 178 1.05 7.57 16.62
C ASN A 178 1.26 7.28 18.12
N ASP A 179 0.37 7.73 18.99
CA ASP A 179 0.44 7.53 20.45
C ASP A 179 0.52 6.06 20.87
N PHE A 180 0.10 5.13 19.98
CA PHE A 180 0.11 3.69 20.21
C PHE A 180 1.18 2.94 19.40
N TYR A 181 2.10 3.68 18.76
CA TYR A 181 3.08 3.08 17.84
C TYR A 181 4.09 2.19 18.55
N PHE A 182 4.48 2.56 19.76
CA PHE A 182 5.35 1.77 20.63
C PHE A 182 4.56 1.18 21.80
N GLU A 183 5.24 0.36 22.61
CA GLU A 183 4.69 -0.13 23.87
C GLU A 183 4.27 1.02 24.80
N ASN A 184 3.28 0.77 25.65
CA ASN A 184 2.79 1.72 26.63
C ASN A 184 2.40 1.03 27.94
N ALA A 185 1.99 1.82 28.94
CA ALA A 185 1.65 1.32 30.27
C ALA A 185 0.49 0.29 30.29
N VAL A 186 -0.31 0.22 29.23
CA VAL A 186 -1.49 -0.65 29.10
C VAL A 186 -1.21 -1.90 28.25
N ARG A 187 -0.26 -1.81 27.31
CA ARG A 187 0.15 -2.90 26.41
C ARG A 187 1.68 -2.91 26.25
N PRO A 188 2.36 -4.00 26.63
CA PRO A 188 3.82 -4.10 26.59
C PRO A 188 4.36 -4.45 25.20
N TYR A 189 3.69 -4.01 24.13
CA TYR A 189 4.08 -4.24 22.74
C TYR A 189 3.50 -3.15 21.83
N PRO A 190 4.13 -2.86 20.68
CA PRO A 190 3.64 -1.86 19.73
C PRO A 190 2.26 -2.23 19.19
N LEU A 191 1.33 -1.27 19.16
CA LEU A 191 -0.02 -1.46 18.63
C LEU A 191 -0.19 -0.83 17.23
N GLY A 192 0.75 0.02 16.82
CA GLY A 192 0.82 0.62 15.48
C GLY A 192 0.21 2.02 15.40
N ASN A 193 -0.36 2.38 14.25
CA ASN A 193 -0.80 3.75 13.98
C ASN A 193 -2.28 3.84 13.58
N ILE A 194 -2.84 5.03 13.76
CA ILE A 194 -4.21 5.33 13.35
C ILE A 194 -4.16 6.57 12.48
N GLN A 195 -4.75 6.49 11.29
CA GLN A 195 -4.83 7.61 10.37
C GLN A 195 -6.23 7.77 9.80
N GLY A 196 -6.53 8.96 9.28
CA GLY A 196 -7.75 9.19 8.52
C GLY A 196 -7.79 8.32 7.27
N LEU A 197 -8.95 7.77 6.97
CA LEU A 197 -9.24 7.16 5.68
C LEU A 197 -9.81 8.24 4.74
N GLY A 198 -9.69 8.03 3.43
CA GLY A 198 -10.44 8.81 2.46
C GLY A 198 -11.94 8.67 2.69
N LYS A 199 -12.69 9.68 2.25
CA LYS A 199 -14.14 9.74 2.49
C LYS A 199 -14.83 8.52 1.89
N LEU A 200 -15.40 7.66 2.74
CA LEU A 200 -16.15 6.51 2.26
C LEU A 200 -17.43 6.98 1.55
N GLN A 201 -17.78 6.25 0.49
CA GLN A 201 -18.94 6.52 -0.35
C GLN A 201 -19.86 5.30 -0.33
N ALA A 202 -21.16 5.49 -0.58
CA ALA A 202 -22.15 4.42 -0.51
C ALA A 202 -21.76 3.18 -1.33
N GLY A 203 -21.30 3.37 -2.57
CA GLY A 203 -20.83 2.30 -3.44
C GLY A 203 -19.62 1.50 -2.91
N MET A 204 -18.76 2.12 -2.10
CA MET A 204 -17.65 1.42 -1.44
C MET A 204 -18.16 0.49 -0.33
N LEU A 205 -19.18 0.93 0.41
CA LEU A 205 -19.76 0.16 1.52
C LEU A 205 -20.59 -1.02 1.01
N THR A 206 -21.39 -0.81 -0.03
CA THR A 206 -22.23 -1.86 -0.63
C THR A 206 -21.40 -2.96 -1.31
N ALA A 207 -20.18 -2.67 -1.77
CA ALA A 207 -19.25 -3.69 -2.26
C ALA A 207 -18.92 -4.75 -1.19
N ARG A 208 -18.88 -4.34 0.09
CA ARG A 208 -18.61 -5.22 1.24
C ARG A 208 -19.89 -5.74 1.91
N VAL A 209 -20.96 -4.96 1.87
CA VAL A 209 -22.26 -5.28 2.49
C VAL A 209 -23.34 -5.31 1.39
N LYS A 210 -23.25 -6.31 0.51
CA LYS A 210 -24.08 -6.40 -0.71
C LYS A 210 -25.58 -6.47 -0.46
N TRP A 211 -26.00 -6.91 0.73
CA TRP A 211 -27.41 -7.04 1.09
C TRP A 211 -28.05 -5.70 1.52
N ALA A 212 -27.25 -4.69 1.86
CA ALA A 212 -27.77 -3.43 2.36
C ALA A 212 -28.07 -2.45 1.22
N PRO A 213 -29.20 -1.73 1.27
CA PRO A 213 -29.56 -0.80 0.20
C PRO A 213 -28.65 0.43 0.20
N GLU A 214 -28.34 0.93 -0.99
CA GLU A 214 -27.36 2.03 -1.18
C GLU A 214 -27.75 3.31 -0.45
N TRP A 215 -29.05 3.66 -0.38
CA TRP A 215 -29.50 4.85 0.35
C TRP A 215 -29.18 4.77 1.85
N ALA A 216 -29.23 3.57 2.44
CA ALA A 216 -28.88 3.37 3.85
C ALA A 216 -27.37 3.47 4.07
N MET A 217 -26.58 2.93 3.13
CA MET A 217 -25.13 3.10 3.15
C MET A 217 -24.71 4.55 2.94
N GLY A 218 -25.40 5.28 2.07
CA GLY A 218 -25.24 6.73 1.90
C GLY A 218 -25.55 7.50 3.18
N TYR A 219 -26.58 7.11 3.94
CA TYR A 219 -26.88 7.73 5.23
C TYR A 219 -25.70 7.68 6.21
N PHE A 220 -25.05 6.51 6.31
CA PHE A 220 -23.89 6.30 7.17
C PHE A 220 -22.64 6.99 6.63
N ALA A 221 -22.34 6.80 5.34
CA ALA A 221 -21.21 7.43 4.66
C ALA A 221 -21.25 8.97 4.81
N ASP A 222 -22.40 9.61 4.60
CA ASP A 222 -22.54 11.06 4.71
C ASP A 222 -22.37 11.60 6.14
N ARG A 223 -22.25 10.73 7.15
CA ARG A 223 -22.17 11.10 8.58
C ARG A 223 -20.93 10.56 9.28
N SER A 224 -20.06 9.90 8.55
CA SER A 224 -18.86 9.28 9.10
C SER A 224 -17.64 10.19 9.07
N VAL A 225 -16.78 10.02 10.08
CA VAL A 225 -15.34 10.27 9.99
C VAL A 225 -14.68 8.90 9.94
N ASP A 226 -13.94 8.65 8.86
CA ASP A 226 -13.45 7.32 8.54
C ASP A 226 -11.98 7.19 8.97
N TRP A 227 -11.64 6.06 9.57
CA TRP A 227 -10.34 5.78 10.15
C TRP A 227 -9.75 4.48 9.60
N TRP A 228 -8.44 4.50 9.45
CA TRP A 228 -7.63 3.35 9.10
C TRP A 228 -6.68 3.07 10.26
N ILE A 229 -6.93 1.96 10.94
CA ILE A 229 -6.17 1.51 12.11
C ILE A 229 -5.24 0.40 11.61
N MET A 230 -3.94 0.55 11.81
CA MET A 230 -2.93 -0.40 11.38
C MET A 230 -2.15 -0.87 12.60
N SER A 231 -2.20 -2.17 12.86
CA SER A 231 -1.23 -2.84 13.74
C SER A 231 -0.29 -3.68 12.89
N GLU A 232 0.86 -4.07 13.44
CA GLU A 232 1.87 -4.84 12.73
C GLU A 232 1.90 -6.29 13.20
N ASP A 233 2.14 -7.22 12.27
CA ASP A 233 2.67 -8.53 12.64
C ASP A 233 4.12 -8.40 13.09
N VAL A 234 4.53 -9.25 14.04
CA VAL A 234 5.94 -9.44 14.38
C VAL A 234 6.60 -10.41 13.40
N PRO A 235 7.93 -10.36 13.21
CA PRO A 235 8.62 -11.27 12.31
C PRO A 235 8.63 -12.70 12.90
N ASP A 236 7.58 -13.47 12.58
CA ASP A 236 7.50 -14.89 12.91
C ASP A 236 8.27 -15.72 11.85
N PRO A 237 9.33 -16.46 12.24
CA PRO A 237 10.09 -17.29 11.32
C PRO A 237 9.24 -18.35 10.59
N GLU A 238 8.11 -18.76 11.16
CA GLU A 238 7.20 -19.74 10.57
C GLU A 238 6.12 -19.10 9.68
N ASN A 239 5.89 -17.79 9.79
CA ASN A 239 5.05 -17.08 8.83
C ASN A 239 5.83 -16.89 7.53
N ARG A 240 5.45 -17.66 6.50
CA ARG A 240 6.21 -17.68 5.25
C ARG A 240 5.37 -17.73 3.98
N VAL A 241 5.91 -17.10 2.95
CA VAL A 241 5.54 -17.32 1.55
C VAL A 241 6.13 -18.66 1.11
N SER A 242 5.29 -19.51 0.53
CA SER A 242 5.68 -20.74 -0.15
C SER A 242 5.19 -20.70 -1.60
N VAL A 243 5.66 -21.67 -2.40
CA VAL A 243 5.19 -21.91 -3.75
C VAL A 243 4.60 -23.31 -3.80
N ASP A 244 3.55 -23.50 -4.59
CA ASP A 244 2.97 -24.83 -4.77
C ASP A 244 4.02 -25.79 -5.39
N PRO A 245 3.96 -27.09 -5.06
CA PRO A 245 4.88 -28.11 -5.59
C PRO A 245 4.88 -28.24 -7.12
#